data_AF-V2Y1F8-F1
#
_entry.id   AF-V2Y1F8-F1
#
_cell.length_a   1.000
_cell.length_b   1.000
_cell.length_c   1.000
_cell.angle_alpha   90.00
_cell.angle_beta   90.00
_cell.angle_gamma   90.00
#
_symmetry.space_group_name_H-M   'P 1'
#
loop_
_entity.id
_entity.type
_entity.pdbx_description
1 polymer ?
#
loop_
_entity_poly.entity_id
_entity_poly.type
_entity_poly.pdbx_seq_one_letter_code
_entity_poly.pdbx_strand_id
1 'polypeptide(L)'
;MIKERKIMSDMKLLYRIDDNKDYTNMGGIAIDENGTLYCVKSSSDDENQCLYVINNYERAKKTNGFVNPLRTHKYKRLGHANSLTLSGGYLYVGTNENYIIKLSTTKLKGTKHEAGTKIDINSGDADISSIAAVGNNQFIVHFSGYNDGHARQRVYFSSKITDTVEYSAEKMKTFTYPDTLKIKVDNTEAQDMFYKDGYLYFIVAEKDDESKEFTKSHIFKYHYESGTYVGHETFTNTKAKKFEIESMYIVDKKLVFSVNESKVIKEKVKVNGKMITRTKTVNNWDAIYTVENWELASKEITIPNENK
;
A
#
# COMPACT_ATOMS: atom_id res chain seq x y z
N MET A 1 -34.49 -8.46 3.08
CA MET A 1 -33.62 -7.26 3.15
C MET A 1 -32.76 -7.37 4.40
N ILE A 2 -31.59 -8.00 4.31
CA ILE A 2 -30.68 -8.08 5.47
C ILE A 2 -29.99 -6.71 5.53
N LYS A 3 -30.32 -5.90 6.53
CA LYS A 3 -29.54 -4.71 6.86
C LYS A 3 -28.16 -5.19 7.29
N GLU A 4 -27.18 -5.14 6.40
CA GLU A 4 -25.78 -5.29 6.78
C GLU A 4 -25.46 -4.20 7.81
N ARG A 5 -25.16 -4.65 9.03
CA ARG A 5 -24.65 -3.79 10.08
C ARG A 5 -23.22 -3.43 9.65
N LYS A 6 -23.06 -2.29 8.97
CA LYS A 6 -21.74 -1.71 8.67
C LYS A 6 -21.08 -1.34 10.00
N ILE A 7 -20.33 -2.27 10.58
CA ILE A 7 -19.40 -1.97 11.66
C ILE A 7 -18.33 -1.11 11.00
N MET A 8 -18.34 0.19 11.25
CA MET A 8 -17.23 1.04 10.84
C MET A 8 -16.04 0.66 11.72
N SER A 9 -14.96 0.24 11.08
CA SER A 9 -13.70 -0.08 11.73
C SER A 9 -13.12 1.16 12.43
N ASP A 10 -12.86 1.07 13.74
CA ASP A 10 -12.18 2.15 14.47
C ASP A 10 -10.67 2.10 14.17
N MET A 11 -10.22 2.93 13.22
CA MET A 11 -8.79 3.02 12.92
C MET A 11 -8.04 3.78 14.00
N LYS A 12 -6.88 3.25 14.38
CA LYS A 12 -6.00 3.82 15.41
C LYS A 12 -4.63 4.08 14.83
N LEU A 13 -4.12 5.30 15.06
CA LEU A 13 -2.74 5.64 14.75
C LEU A 13 -1.80 4.82 15.65
N LEU A 14 -0.95 4.00 15.05
CA LEU A 14 0.05 3.23 15.79
C LEU A 14 1.30 4.07 16.05
N TYR A 15 1.82 4.71 15.01
CA TYR A 15 2.91 5.69 15.07
C TYR A 15 3.03 6.44 13.74
N ARG A 16 3.76 7.56 13.79
CA ARG A 16 4.21 8.28 12.61
C ARG A 16 5.55 7.75 12.13
N ILE A 17 5.83 7.92 10.85
CA ILE A 17 7.13 7.68 10.24
C ILE A 17 7.61 9.03 9.74
N ASP A 18 8.79 9.47 10.19
CA ASP A 18 9.27 10.80 9.83
C ASP A 18 9.73 10.80 8.37
N ASP A 19 9.45 11.90 7.69
CA ASP A 19 10.16 12.22 6.47
C ASP A 19 11.54 12.69 6.86
N ASN A 20 12.54 12.33 6.09
CA ASN A 20 13.80 13.05 6.15
C ASN A 20 13.97 13.88 4.88
N LYS A 21 15.06 14.63 4.78
CA LYS A 21 15.32 15.48 3.61
C LYS A 21 15.37 14.72 2.28
N ASP A 22 15.62 13.40 2.33
CA ASP A 22 15.87 12.57 1.16
C ASP A 22 14.70 11.60 0.88
N TYR A 23 13.75 11.40 1.81
CA TYR A 23 12.69 10.39 1.74
C TYR A 23 11.35 10.93 2.25
N THR A 24 10.33 10.93 1.40
CA THR A 24 9.09 11.68 1.65
C THR A 24 7.82 10.86 1.66
N ASN A 25 7.62 9.93 0.72
CA ASN A 25 6.36 9.17 0.64
C ASN A 25 6.56 7.74 1.12
N MET A 26 5.59 7.16 1.82
CA MET A 26 5.49 5.72 2.02
C MET A 26 5.11 4.99 0.73
N GLY A 27 5.58 3.76 0.60
CA GLY A 27 5.08 2.78 -0.35
C GLY A 27 4.65 1.50 0.37
N GLY A 28 5.07 0.36 -0.19
CA GLY A 28 4.72 -0.98 0.29
C GLY A 28 5.02 -1.23 1.76
N ILE A 29 4.24 -2.09 2.40
CA ILE A 29 4.55 -2.66 3.72
C ILE A 29 4.47 -4.19 3.70
N ALA A 30 5.25 -4.84 4.57
CA ALA A 30 5.10 -6.25 4.85
C ALA A 30 5.47 -6.54 6.31
N ILE A 31 4.85 -7.55 6.92
CA ILE A 31 5.11 -7.93 8.32
C ILE A 31 5.47 -9.41 8.38
N ASP A 32 6.61 -9.74 9.00
CA ASP A 32 6.99 -11.15 9.20
C ASP A 32 6.40 -11.76 10.48
N GLU A 33 6.53 -13.07 10.62
CA GLU A 33 6.04 -13.86 11.76
C GLU A 33 6.59 -13.40 13.13
N ASN A 34 7.73 -12.69 13.13
CA ASN A 34 8.33 -12.16 14.36
C ASN A 34 7.81 -10.76 14.69
N GLY A 35 6.83 -10.25 13.93
CA GLY A 35 6.32 -8.89 14.06
C GLY A 35 7.31 -7.82 13.60
N THR A 36 8.23 -8.14 12.70
CA THR A 36 9.06 -7.13 12.05
C THR A 36 8.29 -6.54 10.87
N LEU A 37 8.04 -5.23 10.91
CA LEU A 37 7.47 -4.48 9.80
C LEU A 37 8.59 -3.95 8.90
N TYR A 38 8.46 -4.21 7.61
CA TYR A 38 9.28 -3.64 6.55
C TYR A 38 8.43 -2.63 5.80
N CYS A 39 8.98 -1.46 5.53
CA CYS A 39 8.31 -0.48 4.69
C CYS A 39 9.31 0.29 3.85
N VAL A 40 8.93 0.62 2.62
CA VAL A 40 9.74 1.48 1.76
C VAL A 40 9.23 2.91 1.85
N LYS A 41 10.18 3.86 1.84
CA LYS A 41 9.91 5.26 1.54
C LYS A 41 10.57 5.67 0.24
N SER A 42 9.81 6.41 -0.57
CA SER A 42 10.26 6.99 -1.82
C SER A 42 11.31 8.07 -1.57
N SER A 43 12.41 8.04 -2.32
CA SER A 43 13.40 9.11 -2.29
C SER A 43 13.03 10.29 -3.17
N SER A 44 13.38 11.49 -2.73
CA SER A 44 13.19 12.72 -3.52
C SER A 44 14.04 12.78 -4.79
N ASP A 45 15.08 11.93 -4.89
CA ASP A 45 15.91 11.80 -6.09
C ASP A 45 15.45 10.66 -7.02
N ASP A 46 14.39 9.94 -6.66
CA ASP A 46 13.86 8.73 -7.33
C ASP A 46 14.87 7.59 -7.55
N GLU A 47 16.12 7.76 -7.12
CA GLU A 47 17.19 6.78 -7.30
C GLU A 47 17.39 5.95 -6.03
N ASN A 48 17.33 6.55 -4.84
CA ASN A 48 17.81 5.92 -3.61
C ASN A 48 16.70 5.56 -2.62
N GLN A 49 15.82 4.63 -2.97
CA GLN A 49 14.73 4.22 -2.09
C GLN A 49 15.20 3.72 -0.73
N CYS A 50 14.38 3.99 0.29
CA CYS A 50 14.74 3.75 1.67
C CYS A 50 13.86 2.65 2.28
N LEU A 51 14.46 1.51 2.61
CA LEU A 51 13.77 0.42 3.30
C LEU A 51 14.01 0.54 4.81
N TYR A 52 12.94 0.74 5.57
CA TYR A 52 12.96 0.69 7.01
C TYR A 52 12.62 -0.70 7.52
N VAL A 53 13.35 -1.11 8.56
CA VAL A 53 13.10 -2.34 9.32
C VAL A 53 12.69 -1.92 10.73
N ILE A 54 11.46 -2.21 11.11
CA ILE A 54 10.87 -1.85 12.41
C ILE A 54 10.54 -3.15 13.15
N ASN A 55 11.35 -3.48 14.16
CA ASN A 55 11.15 -4.69 14.95
C ASN A 55 10.03 -4.50 15.98
N ASN A 56 9.24 -5.55 16.21
CA ASN A 56 8.07 -5.55 17.08
C ASN A 56 7.19 -4.32 16.81
N TYR A 57 6.63 -4.26 15.60
CA TYR A 57 5.94 -3.06 15.10
C TYR A 57 4.90 -2.53 16.09
N GLU A 58 4.15 -3.39 16.76
CA GLU A 58 3.16 -2.99 17.76
C GLU A 58 3.74 -2.15 18.91
N ARG A 59 4.94 -2.52 19.37
CA ARG A 59 5.63 -1.91 20.53
C ARG A 59 6.90 -1.18 20.13
N ALA A 60 7.04 -0.82 18.87
CA ALA A 60 8.23 -0.17 18.35
C ALA A 60 8.56 1.10 19.16
N LYS A 61 9.85 1.34 19.40
CA LYS A 61 10.30 2.51 20.18
C LYS A 61 9.94 3.79 19.44
N LYS A 62 9.27 4.71 20.14
CA LYS A 62 8.81 5.99 19.58
C LYS A 62 9.47 7.16 20.29
N THR A 63 9.75 8.23 19.54
CA THR A 63 10.16 9.53 20.05
C THR A 63 9.17 10.57 19.54
N ASN A 64 8.44 11.26 20.43
CA ASN A 64 7.42 12.25 20.04
C ASN A 64 6.34 11.71 19.08
N GLY A 65 6.00 10.43 19.17
CA GLY A 65 5.01 9.77 18.30
C GLY A 65 5.58 9.20 16.98
N PHE A 66 6.85 9.46 16.67
CA PHE A 66 7.54 8.93 15.50
C PHE A 66 8.31 7.66 15.84
N VAL A 67 8.23 6.63 14.99
CA VAL A 67 8.96 5.38 15.19
C VAL A 67 10.44 5.55 14.93
N ASN A 68 11.28 4.86 15.69
CA ASN A 68 12.71 4.73 15.41
C ASN A 68 12.95 3.37 14.74
N PRO A 69 13.26 3.31 13.43
CA PRO A 69 13.60 2.06 12.77
C PRO A 69 14.78 1.37 13.45
N LEU A 70 14.75 0.03 13.50
CA LEU A 70 15.89 -0.78 13.91
C LEU A 70 17.03 -0.64 12.89
N ARG A 71 16.67 -0.64 11.61
CA ARG A 71 17.58 -0.44 10.48
C ARG A 71 16.94 0.43 9.41
N THR A 72 17.82 1.08 8.68
CA THR A 72 17.51 1.86 7.49
C THR A 72 18.49 1.43 6.41
N HIS A 73 17.97 0.89 5.31
CA HIS A 73 18.78 0.45 4.16
C HIS A 73 18.45 1.33 2.96
N LYS A 74 19.48 1.82 2.28
CA LYS A 74 19.34 2.63 1.06
C LYS A 74 19.59 1.76 -0.16
N TYR A 75 18.71 1.82 -1.15
CA TYR A 75 18.78 0.99 -2.34
C TYR A 75 18.65 1.82 -3.61
N LYS A 76 19.56 1.61 -4.55
CA LYS A 76 19.53 2.23 -5.88
C LYS A 76 18.56 1.58 -6.88
N ARG A 77 18.01 0.42 -6.52
CA ARG A 77 17.38 -0.52 -7.47
C ARG A 77 15.99 -0.96 -7.03
N LEU A 78 15.31 -0.21 -6.16
CA LEU A 78 13.92 -0.56 -5.82
C LEU A 78 12.89 0.11 -6.74
N GLY A 79 13.33 0.90 -7.74
CA GLY A 79 12.41 1.69 -8.57
C GLY A 79 11.58 2.65 -7.71
N HIS A 80 10.30 2.87 -8.03
CA HIS A 80 9.37 3.61 -7.15
C HIS A 80 8.96 2.80 -5.89
N ALA A 81 9.13 1.47 -5.94
CA ALA A 81 8.96 0.54 -4.82
C ALA A 81 7.57 0.55 -4.15
N ASN A 82 6.53 0.67 -4.97
CA ASN A 82 5.14 0.85 -4.55
C ASN A 82 4.61 -0.30 -3.70
N SER A 83 5.16 -1.50 -3.88
CA SER A 83 4.62 -2.72 -3.31
C SER A 83 5.69 -3.65 -2.78
N LEU A 84 5.41 -4.25 -1.64
CA LEU A 84 6.26 -5.20 -0.93
C LEU A 84 5.44 -6.42 -0.54
N THR A 85 6.02 -7.60 -0.73
CA THR A 85 5.40 -8.83 -0.21
C THR A 85 6.43 -9.78 0.38
N LEU A 86 6.00 -10.65 1.29
CA LEU A 86 6.84 -11.63 1.98
C LEU A 86 6.54 -13.04 1.51
N SER A 87 7.58 -13.79 1.18
CA SER A 87 7.47 -15.22 0.89
C SER A 87 8.77 -15.94 1.21
N GLY A 88 8.69 -17.07 1.91
CA GLY A 88 9.84 -17.94 2.19
C GLY A 88 11.03 -17.27 2.88
N GLY A 89 10.79 -16.27 3.75
CA GLY A 89 11.86 -15.52 4.44
C GLY A 89 12.52 -14.42 3.60
N TYR A 90 11.94 -14.07 2.45
CA TYR A 90 12.41 -12.99 1.58
C TYR A 90 11.33 -11.93 1.39
N LEU A 91 11.75 -10.67 1.29
CA LEU A 91 10.95 -9.60 0.70
C LEU A 91 11.10 -9.63 -0.81
N TYR A 92 9.98 -9.46 -1.50
CA TYR A 92 9.90 -9.25 -2.94
C TYR A 92 9.36 -7.84 -3.17
N VAL A 93 10.11 -7.04 -3.92
CA VAL A 93 9.78 -5.64 -4.21
C VAL A 93 9.46 -5.52 -5.70
N GLY A 94 8.23 -5.13 -6.02
CA GLY A 94 7.85 -4.82 -7.40
C GLY A 94 8.43 -3.46 -7.79
N THR A 95 9.03 -3.36 -8.98
CA THR A 95 9.62 -2.12 -9.49
C THR A 95 8.96 -1.67 -10.79
N ASN A 96 8.92 -0.37 -10.99
CA ASN A 96 8.49 0.28 -12.23
C ASN A 96 9.55 0.22 -13.34
N GLU A 97 10.53 -0.69 -13.24
CA GLU A 97 11.60 -0.88 -14.22
C GLU A 97 11.61 -2.32 -14.77
N ASN A 98 10.46 -3.00 -14.75
CA ASN A 98 10.24 -4.36 -15.29
C ASN A 98 11.06 -5.47 -14.62
N TYR A 99 11.36 -5.32 -13.33
CA TYR A 99 11.98 -6.38 -12.52
C TYR A 99 11.46 -6.42 -11.09
N ILE A 100 11.77 -7.51 -10.40
CA ILE A 100 11.54 -7.66 -8.96
C ILE A 100 12.89 -7.74 -8.24
N ILE A 101 12.98 -7.12 -7.07
CA ILE A 101 14.12 -7.34 -6.16
C ILE A 101 13.72 -8.29 -5.05
N LYS A 102 14.54 -9.33 -4.86
CA LYS A 102 14.45 -10.28 -3.75
C LYS A 102 15.48 -9.94 -2.68
N LEU A 103 15.04 -9.70 -1.44
CA LEU A 103 15.88 -9.32 -0.29
C LEU A 103 15.74 -10.34 0.84
N SER A 104 16.83 -10.77 1.47
CA SER A 104 16.77 -11.68 2.62
C SER A 104 16.39 -10.94 3.90
N THR A 105 15.29 -11.35 4.54
CA THR A 105 14.87 -10.74 5.81
C THR A 105 15.92 -10.90 6.92
N THR A 106 16.64 -12.03 6.95
CA THR A 106 17.74 -12.27 7.89
C THR A 106 18.86 -11.26 7.71
N LYS A 107 19.26 -10.96 6.47
CA LYS A 107 20.31 -9.97 6.19
C LYS A 107 19.84 -8.56 6.48
N LEU A 108 18.59 -8.23 6.17
CA LEU A 108 17.97 -6.93 6.47
C LEU A 108 17.92 -6.61 7.97
N LYS A 109 17.78 -7.62 8.83
CA LYS A 109 17.88 -7.46 10.30
C LYS A 109 19.32 -7.25 10.77
N GLY A 110 20.31 -7.65 9.96
CA GLY A 110 21.73 -7.51 10.23
C GLY A 110 22.25 -6.07 10.04
N THR A 111 23.57 -5.93 10.03
CA THR A 111 24.27 -4.65 9.80
C THR A 111 24.89 -4.55 8.41
N LYS A 112 24.96 -5.67 7.67
CA LYS A 112 25.53 -5.70 6.33
C LYS A 112 24.46 -5.31 5.32
N HIS A 113 24.79 -4.37 4.45
CA HIS A 113 23.95 -4.05 3.30
C HIS A 113 23.95 -5.23 2.31
N GLU A 114 22.77 -5.65 1.86
CA GLU A 114 22.58 -6.61 0.77
C GLU A 114 21.92 -5.87 -0.38
N ALA A 115 22.49 -5.96 -1.59
CA ALA A 115 21.95 -5.31 -2.79
C ALA A 115 20.67 -5.96 -3.34
N GLY A 116 20.37 -7.18 -2.90
CA GLY A 116 19.27 -8.00 -3.39
C GLY A 116 19.59 -8.76 -4.68
N THR A 117 18.74 -9.73 -5.00
CA THR A 117 18.77 -10.44 -6.28
C THR A 117 17.73 -9.82 -7.20
N LYS A 118 18.17 -9.38 -8.39
CA LYS A 118 17.27 -8.94 -9.46
C LYS A 118 16.66 -10.17 -10.13
N ILE A 119 15.35 -10.14 -10.32
CA ILE A 119 14.58 -11.15 -11.04
C ILE A 119 13.91 -10.42 -12.20
N ASP A 120 14.32 -10.76 -13.43
CA ASP A 120 13.80 -10.11 -14.63
C ASP A 120 12.37 -10.60 -14.95
N ILE A 121 11.58 -9.70 -15.54
CA ILE A 121 10.24 -10.01 -16.05
C ILE A 121 10.27 -9.96 -17.57
N ASN A 122 9.78 -11.02 -18.19
CA ASN A 122 9.60 -11.06 -19.64
C ASN A 122 8.19 -10.58 -20.03
N SER A 123 7.84 -9.33 -19.70
CA SER A 123 6.49 -8.75 -19.91
C SER A 123 6.37 -7.80 -21.10
N GLY A 124 7.45 -7.52 -21.83
CA GLY A 124 7.41 -6.64 -23.02
C GLY A 124 7.09 -5.18 -22.67
N ASP A 125 7.92 -4.56 -21.84
CA ASP A 125 7.91 -3.13 -21.46
C ASP A 125 6.86 -2.66 -20.42
N ALA A 126 6.26 -3.57 -19.64
CA ALA A 126 5.21 -3.19 -18.70
C ALA A 126 5.61 -3.12 -17.22
N ASP A 127 5.54 -1.92 -16.67
CA ASP A 127 5.95 -1.56 -15.30
C ASP A 127 5.12 -2.29 -14.24
N ILE A 128 5.77 -2.86 -13.21
CA ILE A 128 5.05 -3.43 -12.07
C ILE A 128 4.54 -2.30 -11.18
N SER A 129 3.23 -2.26 -10.98
CA SER A 129 2.59 -1.40 -9.99
C SER A 129 2.49 -2.07 -8.63
N SER A 130 2.13 -3.35 -8.57
CA SER A 130 2.03 -4.06 -7.30
C SER A 130 2.27 -5.58 -7.39
N ILE A 131 2.58 -6.18 -6.26
CA ILE A 131 2.88 -7.61 -6.11
C ILE A 131 2.35 -8.17 -4.79
N ALA A 132 1.71 -9.34 -4.83
CA ALA A 132 1.30 -10.07 -3.64
C ALA A 132 1.73 -11.54 -3.70
N ALA A 133 2.22 -12.07 -2.59
CA ALA A 133 2.55 -13.48 -2.45
C ALA A 133 1.30 -14.31 -2.15
N VAL A 134 1.16 -15.43 -2.86
CA VAL A 134 0.12 -16.45 -2.65
C VAL A 134 0.67 -17.64 -1.83
N GLY A 135 2.00 -17.76 -1.76
CA GLY A 135 2.72 -18.86 -1.10
C GLY A 135 3.44 -19.75 -2.12
N ASN A 136 4.37 -20.59 -1.67
CA ASN A 136 5.13 -21.52 -2.53
C ASN A 136 5.77 -20.86 -3.77
N ASN A 137 6.30 -19.64 -3.61
CA ASN A 137 6.83 -18.80 -4.70
C ASN A 137 5.83 -18.48 -5.82
N GLN A 138 4.53 -18.54 -5.54
CA GLN A 138 3.47 -18.04 -6.41
C GLN A 138 3.09 -16.62 -5.99
N PHE A 139 2.86 -15.78 -6.98
CA PHE A 139 2.62 -14.37 -6.83
C PHE A 139 1.51 -13.91 -7.77
N ILE A 140 0.85 -12.84 -7.39
CA ILE A 140 -0.04 -12.06 -8.22
C ILE A 140 0.66 -10.74 -8.49
N VAL A 141 0.80 -10.36 -9.75
CA VAL A 141 1.42 -9.10 -10.17
C VAL A 141 0.41 -8.24 -10.91
N HIS A 142 0.55 -6.92 -10.75
CA HIS A 142 -0.20 -5.90 -11.46
C HIS A 142 0.78 -5.03 -12.23
N PHE A 143 0.47 -4.79 -13.50
CA PHE A 143 1.26 -3.92 -14.36
C PHE A 143 0.49 -2.63 -14.68
N SER A 144 1.10 -1.47 -14.45
CA SER A 144 0.47 -0.18 -14.75
C SER A 144 0.26 0.02 -16.25
N GLY A 145 -0.80 0.73 -16.62
CA GLY A 145 -1.02 1.18 -18.01
C GLY A 145 -1.79 0.19 -18.91
N TYR A 146 -1.99 -1.07 -18.51
CA TYR A 146 -2.83 -2.02 -19.26
C TYR A 146 -4.32 -1.80 -19.01
N ASN A 147 -4.93 -0.81 -19.68
CA ASN A 147 -6.35 -0.44 -19.51
C ASN A 147 -6.74 -0.10 -18.04
N ASP A 148 -5.73 0.21 -17.22
CA ASP A 148 -5.87 0.45 -15.78
C ASP A 148 -5.98 1.96 -15.44
N GLY A 149 -5.46 2.82 -16.33
CA GLY A 149 -5.42 4.28 -16.13
C GLY A 149 -6.83 4.87 -15.97
N HIS A 150 -7.13 5.36 -14.76
CA HIS A 150 -8.44 5.90 -14.37
C HIS A 150 -9.62 4.95 -14.67
N ALA A 151 -9.38 3.65 -14.74
CA ALA A 151 -10.42 2.67 -14.98
C ALA A 151 -11.01 2.15 -13.66
N ARG A 152 -12.22 1.59 -13.75
CA ARG A 152 -12.83 0.80 -12.67
C ARG A 152 -12.28 -0.62 -12.57
N GLN A 153 -11.55 -1.01 -13.61
CA GLN A 153 -11.05 -2.35 -13.85
C GLN A 153 -9.60 -2.40 -13.41
N ARG A 154 -9.24 -3.47 -12.72
CA ARG A 154 -7.88 -3.78 -12.27
C ARG A 154 -7.49 -5.13 -12.85
N VAL A 155 -6.32 -5.22 -13.48
CA VAL A 155 -5.88 -6.40 -14.21
C VAL A 155 -4.69 -7.04 -13.51
N TYR A 156 -4.84 -8.29 -13.06
CA TYR A 156 -3.80 -8.99 -12.31
C TYR A 156 -3.42 -10.30 -13.00
N PHE A 157 -2.15 -10.68 -12.85
CA PHE A 157 -1.58 -11.87 -13.47
C PHE A 157 -1.03 -12.79 -12.40
N SER A 158 -1.46 -14.06 -12.38
CA SER A 158 -0.77 -15.06 -11.55
C SER A 158 0.52 -15.49 -12.22
N SER A 159 1.58 -15.61 -11.41
CA SER A 159 2.88 -16.08 -11.86
C SER A 159 3.57 -16.89 -10.78
N LYS A 160 4.48 -17.76 -11.21
CA LYS A 160 5.42 -18.44 -10.31
C LYS A 160 6.77 -17.78 -10.51
N ILE A 161 7.37 -17.28 -9.44
CA ILE A 161 8.68 -16.66 -9.50
C ILE A 161 9.74 -17.73 -9.22
N THR A 162 10.60 -17.97 -10.20
CA THR A 162 11.83 -18.74 -10.05
C THR A 162 13.01 -17.79 -10.16
N ASP A 163 13.77 -17.85 -11.25
CA ASP A 163 14.81 -16.89 -11.63
C ASP A 163 14.28 -15.82 -12.59
N THR A 164 13.10 -16.06 -13.18
CA THR A 164 12.34 -15.11 -14.00
C THR A 164 10.88 -15.11 -13.56
N VAL A 165 10.15 -14.08 -13.97
CA VAL A 165 8.68 -14.04 -13.88
C VAL A 165 8.10 -14.36 -15.25
N GLU A 166 7.35 -15.45 -15.34
CA GLU A 166 6.60 -15.78 -16.54
C GLU A 166 5.33 -14.92 -16.59
N TYR A 167 5.25 -14.03 -17.58
CA TYR A 167 4.02 -13.34 -17.96
C TYR A 167 3.19 -14.25 -18.87
N SER A 168 1.91 -14.42 -18.55
CA SER A 168 0.96 -15.14 -19.41
C SER A 168 -0.41 -14.47 -19.37
N ALA A 169 -0.89 -14.05 -20.54
CA ALA A 169 -2.23 -13.48 -20.69
C ALA A 169 -3.35 -14.47 -20.32
N GLU A 170 -3.10 -15.78 -20.41
CA GLU A 170 -4.06 -16.81 -19.98
C GLU A 170 -4.26 -16.83 -18.46
N LYS A 171 -3.29 -16.32 -17.70
CA LYS A 171 -3.31 -16.20 -16.24
C LYS A 171 -3.86 -14.85 -15.76
N MET A 172 -4.36 -14.03 -16.69
CA MET A 172 -4.93 -12.72 -16.43
C MET A 172 -6.31 -12.83 -15.80
N LYS A 173 -6.56 -12.01 -14.77
CA LYS A 173 -7.87 -11.84 -14.14
C LYS A 173 -8.17 -10.36 -13.98
N THR A 174 -9.39 -9.97 -14.33
CA THR A 174 -9.87 -8.58 -14.22
C THR A 174 -10.85 -8.47 -13.07
N PHE A 175 -10.67 -7.45 -12.22
CA PHE A 175 -11.54 -7.16 -11.10
C PHE A 175 -12.11 -5.76 -11.24
N THR A 176 -13.41 -5.61 -10.97
CA THR A 176 -14.12 -4.34 -11.14
C THR A 176 -14.92 -4.04 -9.90
N TYR A 177 -14.95 -2.79 -9.46
CA TYR A 177 -15.81 -2.38 -8.33
C TYR A 177 -17.19 -1.90 -8.79
N PRO A 178 -18.27 -2.16 -8.01
CA PRO A 178 -19.66 -1.93 -8.45
C PRO A 178 -20.08 -0.47 -8.62
N ASP A 179 -20.95 -0.17 -9.60
CA ASP A 179 -21.50 1.18 -9.87
C ASP A 179 -22.20 1.79 -8.65
N THR A 180 -22.80 0.93 -7.84
CA THR A 180 -23.54 1.31 -6.63
C THR A 180 -22.68 2.02 -5.58
N LEU A 181 -21.35 1.89 -5.63
CA LEU A 181 -20.45 2.53 -4.68
C LEU A 181 -20.26 4.03 -4.90
N LYS A 182 -20.72 4.58 -6.04
CA LYS A 182 -20.62 6.02 -6.38
C LYS A 182 -19.22 6.61 -6.21
N ILE A 183 -18.19 5.80 -6.49
CA ILE A 183 -16.78 6.22 -6.49
C ILE A 183 -16.50 6.96 -7.79
N LYS A 184 -15.82 8.10 -7.71
CA LYS A 184 -15.45 8.92 -8.86
C LYS A 184 -14.21 8.35 -9.53
N VAL A 185 -14.44 7.43 -10.47
CA VAL A 185 -13.39 6.66 -11.16
C VAL A 185 -12.24 7.54 -11.67
N ASP A 186 -12.55 8.65 -12.33
CA ASP A 186 -11.55 9.55 -12.92
C ASP A 186 -10.68 10.27 -11.87
N ASN A 187 -11.11 10.26 -10.61
CA ASN A 187 -10.36 10.80 -9.47
C ASN A 187 -9.66 9.70 -8.66
N THR A 188 -9.63 8.47 -9.15
CA THR A 188 -9.00 7.37 -8.43
C THR A 188 -7.63 7.00 -8.96
N GLU A 189 -6.76 6.57 -8.04
CA GLU A 189 -5.45 5.99 -8.34
C GLU A 189 -5.30 4.65 -7.61
N ALA A 190 -4.79 3.65 -8.34
CA ALA A 190 -4.46 2.36 -7.77
C ALA A 190 -3.17 2.48 -6.94
N GLN A 191 -3.17 1.86 -5.77
CA GLN A 191 -2.04 1.94 -4.84
C GLN A 191 -1.34 0.57 -4.79
N ASP A 192 -1.73 -0.29 -3.85
CA ASP A 192 -1.16 -1.62 -3.69
C ASP A 192 -2.24 -2.71 -3.64
N MET A 193 -1.81 -3.97 -3.62
CA MET A 193 -2.65 -5.13 -3.41
C MET A 193 -2.12 -6.02 -2.30
N PHE A 194 -2.98 -6.86 -1.77
CA PHE A 194 -2.63 -7.88 -0.78
C PHE A 194 -3.41 -9.15 -1.06
N TYR A 195 -2.81 -10.31 -0.81
CA TYR A 195 -3.47 -11.60 -0.95
C TYR A 195 -3.46 -12.34 0.39
N LYS A 196 -4.61 -12.90 0.78
CA LYS A 196 -4.72 -13.75 1.96
C LYS A 196 -5.91 -14.68 1.86
N ASP A 197 -5.68 -15.96 2.16
CA ASP A 197 -6.71 -17.00 2.33
C ASP A 197 -7.72 -17.10 1.17
N GLY A 198 -7.23 -17.06 -0.08
CA GLY A 198 -8.09 -17.13 -1.27
C GLY A 198 -8.70 -15.79 -1.70
N TYR A 199 -8.45 -14.72 -0.97
CA TYR A 199 -8.97 -13.39 -1.27
C TYR A 199 -7.88 -12.44 -1.74
N LEU A 200 -8.20 -11.68 -2.79
CA LEU A 200 -7.44 -10.55 -3.25
C LEU A 200 -8.04 -9.27 -2.66
N TYR A 201 -7.17 -8.45 -2.11
CA TYR A 201 -7.47 -7.11 -1.66
C TYR A 201 -6.73 -6.13 -2.54
N PHE A 202 -7.38 -5.07 -2.99
CA PHE A 202 -6.68 -3.98 -3.68
C PHE A 202 -7.13 -2.64 -3.16
N ILE A 203 -6.19 -1.70 -3.20
CA ILE A 203 -6.31 -0.38 -2.61
C ILE A 203 -6.45 0.64 -3.73
N VAL A 204 -7.39 1.56 -3.54
CA VAL A 204 -7.60 2.69 -4.43
C VAL A 204 -7.74 3.95 -3.60
N ALA A 205 -6.97 4.99 -3.93
CA ALA A 205 -7.11 6.31 -3.32
C ALA A 205 -8.02 7.19 -4.20
N GLU A 206 -8.92 7.97 -3.57
CA GLU A 206 -9.87 8.87 -4.23
C GLU A 206 -9.51 10.33 -3.90
N LYS A 207 -9.33 11.15 -4.94
CA LYS A 207 -9.14 12.60 -4.84
C LYS A 207 -10.47 13.33 -4.66
N ASP A 208 -10.46 14.33 -3.78
CA ASP A 208 -11.55 15.29 -3.69
C ASP A 208 -11.56 16.22 -4.91
N ASP A 209 -12.75 16.59 -5.39
CA ASP A 209 -12.90 17.35 -6.65
C ASP A 209 -12.32 18.75 -6.56
N GLU A 210 -12.49 19.39 -5.41
CA GLU A 210 -12.14 20.80 -5.23
C GLU A 210 -10.66 20.95 -4.91
N SER A 211 -10.18 20.19 -3.93
CA SER A 211 -8.79 20.27 -3.47
C SER A 211 -7.81 19.49 -4.36
N LYS A 212 -8.30 18.51 -5.14
CA LYS A 212 -7.49 17.54 -5.89
C LYS A 212 -6.54 16.71 -5.01
N GLU A 213 -6.73 16.75 -3.70
CA GLU A 213 -5.97 15.96 -2.72
C GLU A 213 -6.66 14.62 -2.50
N PHE A 214 -5.88 13.58 -2.23
CA PHE A 214 -6.43 12.30 -1.76
C PHE A 214 -7.06 12.49 -0.38
N THR A 215 -8.34 12.16 -0.25
CA THR A 215 -9.07 12.32 1.01
C THR A 215 -9.76 11.05 1.48
N LYS A 216 -9.89 10.07 0.58
CA LYS A 216 -10.44 8.75 0.88
C LYS A 216 -9.54 7.68 0.30
N SER A 217 -9.53 6.53 0.95
CA SER A 217 -8.96 5.31 0.39
C SER A 217 -9.89 4.14 0.60
N HIS A 218 -10.01 3.31 -0.41
CA HIS A 218 -10.89 2.17 -0.47
C HIS A 218 -10.04 0.90 -0.47
N ILE A 219 -10.37 -0.03 0.41
CA ILE A 219 -9.85 -1.40 0.36
C ILE A 219 -11.00 -2.29 -0.11
N PHE A 220 -10.86 -2.87 -1.28
CA PHE A 220 -11.82 -3.82 -1.82
C PHE A 220 -11.38 -5.25 -1.53
N LYS A 221 -12.32 -6.19 -1.44
CA LYS A 221 -12.06 -7.62 -1.27
C LYS A 221 -12.80 -8.42 -2.33
N TYR A 222 -12.09 -9.36 -2.93
CA TYR A 222 -12.59 -10.26 -3.96
C TYR A 222 -12.18 -11.68 -3.65
N HIS A 223 -13.06 -12.64 -3.93
CA HIS A 223 -12.63 -14.02 -4.05
C HIS A 223 -11.77 -14.16 -5.30
N TYR A 224 -10.50 -14.53 -5.13
CA TYR A 224 -9.52 -14.48 -6.21
C TYR A 224 -9.85 -15.45 -7.34
N GLU A 225 -10.36 -16.64 -7.02
CA GLU A 225 -10.58 -17.65 -8.05
C GLU A 225 -11.73 -17.29 -9.00
N SER A 226 -12.86 -16.87 -8.44
CA SER A 226 -14.06 -16.53 -9.21
C SER A 226 -14.11 -15.08 -9.67
N GLY A 227 -13.28 -14.19 -9.13
CA GLY A 227 -13.37 -12.75 -9.35
C GLY A 227 -14.59 -12.10 -8.68
N THR A 228 -15.27 -12.82 -7.78
CA THR A 228 -16.49 -12.33 -7.11
C THR A 228 -16.15 -11.20 -6.14
N TYR A 229 -16.78 -10.04 -6.32
CA TYR A 229 -16.74 -8.94 -5.35
C TYR A 229 -17.40 -9.36 -4.04
N VAL A 230 -16.68 -9.20 -2.93
CA VAL A 230 -17.17 -9.55 -1.59
C VAL A 230 -17.62 -8.32 -0.84
N GLY A 231 -16.82 -7.25 -0.88
CA GLY A 231 -17.08 -6.04 -0.12
C GLY A 231 -15.95 -5.02 -0.23
N HIS A 232 -16.14 -3.87 0.40
CA HIS A 232 -15.10 -2.87 0.54
C HIS A 232 -15.31 -2.06 1.83
N GLU A 233 -14.24 -1.42 2.27
CA GLU A 233 -14.29 -0.41 3.32
C GLU A 233 -13.59 0.86 2.84
N THR A 234 -14.14 2.00 3.24
CA THR A 234 -13.62 3.32 2.89
C THR A 234 -13.08 3.97 4.15
N PHE A 235 -11.83 4.40 4.09
CA PHE A 235 -11.11 5.07 5.16
C PHE A 235 -10.94 6.56 4.82
N THR A 236 -11.17 7.41 5.82
CA THR A 236 -10.98 8.85 5.74
C THR A 236 -10.43 9.38 7.07
N ASN A 237 -9.66 10.47 7.02
CA ASN A 237 -9.21 11.18 8.21
C ASN A 237 -9.55 12.67 8.08
N THR A 238 -10.61 13.10 8.75
CA THR A 238 -11.12 14.49 8.68
C THR A 238 -10.17 15.54 9.28
N LYS A 239 -9.13 15.11 9.99
CA LYS A 239 -8.09 16.00 10.53
C LYS A 239 -6.90 16.16 9.58
N ALA A 240 -6.84 15.35 8.53
CA ALA A 240 -5.81 15.40 7.52
C ALA A 240 -6.25 16.26 6.32
N LYS A 241 -5.28 16.86 5.64
CA LYS A 241 -5.46 17.50 4.33
C LYS A 241 -5.39 16.46 3.23
N LYS A 242 -4.39 15.57 3.31
CA LYS A 242 -4.19 14.40 2.46
C LYS A 242 -4.29 13.15 3.31
N PHE A 243 -4.99 12.13 2.84
CA PHE A 243 -5.07 10.80 3.43
C PHE A 243 -5.12 9.75 2.30
N GLU A 244 -3.99 9.10 2.06
CA GLU A 244 -3.79 8.14 0.98
C GLU A 244 -3.20 6.86 1.57
N ILE A 245 -3.98 5.77 1.60
CA ILE A 245 -3.47 4.46 1.98
C ILE A 245 -2.59 3.94 0.85
N GLU A 246 -1.34 3.64 1.16
CA GLU A 246 -0.33 3.20 0.19
C GLU A 246 -0.25 1.68 0.13
N SER A 247 -0.32 1.00 1.28
CA SER A 247 -0.18 -0.45 1.36
C SER A 247 -0.85 -1.00 2.61
N MET A 248 -1.06 -2.32 2.63
CA MET A 248 -1.74 -3.01 3.73
C MET A 248 -1.13 -4.37 4.05
N TYR A 249 -1.38 -4.83 5.27
CA TYR A 249 -1.08 -6.17 5.73
C TYR A 249 -2.14 -6.62 6.74
N ILE A 250 -2.44 -7.92 6.79
CA ILE A 250 -3.41 -8.49 7.74
C ILE A 250 -2.72 -9.51 8.66
N VAL A 251 -2.53 -9.13 9.92
CA VAL A 251 -2.03 -10.02 10.98
C VAL A 251 -3.24 -10.54 11.77
N ASP A 252 -3.57 -11.83 11.65
CA ASP A 252 -4.80 -12.42 12.19
C ASP A 252 -6.06 -11.63 11.78
N LYS A 253 -6.72 -10.98 12.75
CA LYS A 253 -7.88 -10.07 12.58
C LYS A 253 -7.50 -8.60 12.75
N LYS A 254 -6.24 -8.25 12.55
CA LYS A 254 -5.74 -6.87 12.61
C LYS A 254 -5.33 -6.42 11.22
N LEU A 255 -6.02 -5.40 10.72
CA LEU A 255 -5.56 -4.68 9.54
C LEU A 255 -4.47 -3.70 9.98
N VAL A 256 -3.34 -3.71 9.28
CA VAL A 256 -2.25 -2.75 9.42
C VAL A 256 -2.07 -2.09 8.05
N PHE A 257 -1.97 -0.77 7.99
CA PHE A 257 -1.80 -0.08 6.71
C PHE A 257 -0.93 1.17 6.83
N SER A 258 -0.18 1.45 5.77
CA SER A 258 0.60 2.67 5.60
C SER A 258 -0.26 3.77 4.98
N VAL A 259 -0.01 5.00 5.39
CA VAL A 259 -0.71 6.18 4.88
C VAL A 259 0.29 7.28 4.58
N ASN A 260 0.20 7.83 3.38
CA ASN A 260 0.73 9.16 3.04
C ASN A 260 -0.26 10.22 3.52
N GLU A 261 0.07 10.86 4.63
CA GLU A 261 -0.81 11.82 5.30
C GLU A 261 -0.14 13.20 5.35
N SER A 262 -0.93 14.26 5.16
CA SER A 262 -0.48 15.62 5.43
C SER A 262 -1.51 16.38 6.24
N LYS A 263 -1.10 17.44 6.94
CA LYS A 263 -2.04 18.29 7.69
C LYS A 263 -1.75 19.75 7.51
N VAL A 264 -2.79 20.57 7.66
CA VAL A 264 -2.66 22.03 7.69
C VAL A 264 -2.53 22.49 9.14
N ILE A 265 -1.51 23.28 9.44
CA ILE A 265 -1.33 23.95 10.73
C ILE A 265 -1.33 25.47 10.56
N LYS A 266 -1.69 26.15 11.64
CA LYS A 266 -1.53 27.61 11.78
C LYS A 266 -0.35 27.86 12.71
N GLU A 267 0.68 28.53 12.21
CA GLU A 267 1.86 28.94 12.98
C GLU A 267 1.88 30.45 13.17
N LYS A 268 2.36 30.91 14.32
CA LYS A 268 2.60 32.33 14.58
C LYS A 268 4.07 32.63 14.31
N VAL A 269 4.35 33.47 13.32
CA VAL A 269 5.71 33.86 12.94
C VAL A 269 5.89 35.37 13.06
N LYS A 270 7.11 35.80 13.39
CA LYS A 270 7.46 37.22 13.50
C LYS A 270 8.04 37.69 12.17
N VAL A 271 7.36 38.62 11.50
CA VAL A 271 7.82 39.24 10.24
C VAL A 271 7.87 40.74 10.47
N ASN A 272 9.05 41.35 10.27
CA ASN A 272 9.28 42.79 10.49
C ASN A 272 8.78 43.31 11.85
N GLY A 273 9.06 42.56 12.93
CA GLY A 273 8.66 42.94 14.27
C GLY A 273 7.21 42.60 14.66
N LYS A 274 6.33 42.30 13.69
CA LYS A 274 4.92 41.98 13.92
C LYS A 274 4.67 40.47 13.91
N MET A 275 3.83 40.00 14.84
CA MET A 275 3.35 38.61 14.83
C MET A 275 2.24 38.46 13.77
N ILE A 276 2.41 37.51 12.86
CA ILE A 276 1.39 37.13 11.88
C ILE A 276 1.10 35.62 12.00
N THR A 277 -0.13 35.24 11.69
CA THR A 277 -0.52 33.83 11.58
C THR A 277 -0.33 33.38 10.14
N ARG A 278 0.52 32.37 9.91
CA ARG A 278 0.73 31.74 8.62
C ARG A 278 0.10 30.35 8.63
N THR A 279 -0.49 29.97 7.49
CA THR A 279 -0.94 28.60 7.26
C THR A 279 0.18 27.83 6.56
N LYS A 280 0.49 26.63 7.05
CA LYS A 280 1.51 25.74 6.48
C LYS A 280 0.97 24.32 6.38
N THR A 281 1.28 23.65 5.27
CA THR A 281 1.08 22.20 5.14
C THR A 281 2.29 21.47 5.71
N VAL A 282 2.04 20.48 6.54
CA VAL A 282 3.02 19.57 7.13
C VAL A 282 2.90 18.25 6.38
N ASN A 283 3.91 17.95 5.56
CA ASN A 283 3.94 16.73 4.72
C ASN A 283 4.58 15.54 5.44
N ASN A 284 5.41 15.76 6.47
CA ASN A 284 6.06 14.70 7.25
C ASN A 284 5.12 14.04 8.26
N TRP A 285 3.95 13.63 7.79
CA TRP A 285 2.88 13.13 8.63
C TRP A 285 2.50 11.69 8.30
N ASP A 286 3.32 10.99 7.53
CA ASP A 286 3.15 9.57 7.20
C ASP A 286 2.98 8.70 8.44
N ALA A 287 2.21 7.62 8.28
CA ALA A 287 1.75 6.84 9.41
C ALA A 287 1.58 5.36 9.13
N ILE A 288 1.63 4.60 10.21
CA ILE A 288 1.04 3.27 10.29
C ILE A 288 -0.22 3.37 11.14
N TYR A 289 -1.33 2.92 10.58
CA TYR A 289 -2.60 2.76 11.26
C TYR A 289 -2.94 1.28 11.44
N THR A 290 -3.78 1.00 12.42
CA THR A 290 -4.30 -0.33 12.69
C THR A 290 -5.81 -0.31 12.88
N VAL A 291 -6.48 -1.36 12.46
CA VAL A 291 -7.85 -1.69 12.89
C VAL A 291 -7.84 -3.04 13.56
N GLU A 292 -8.37 -3.09 14.79
CA GLU A 292 -8.56 -4.32 15.55
C GLU A 292 -9.85 -5.03 15.15
N ASN A 293 -9.86 -6.37 15.21
CA ASN A 293 -11.02 -7.20 14.84
C ASN A 293 -11.57 -6.88 13.45
N TRP A 294 -10.69 -6.54 12.52
CA TRP A 294 -11.03 -6.23 11.14
C TRP A 294 -11.45 -7.50 10.40
N GLU A 295 -12.66 -7.47 9.87
CA GLU A 295 -13.20 -8.50 9.01
C GLU A 295 -14.01 -7.82 7.90
N LEU A 296 -13.42 -7.78 6.70
CA LEU A 296 -14.11 -7.22 5.55
C LEU A 296 -15.09 -8.26 5.01
N ALA A 297 -16.37 -8.12 5.35
CA ALA A 297 -17.53 -8.89 4.87
C ALA A 297 -17.32 -10.43 4.79
N SER A 298 -18.07 -11.17 5.59
CA SER A 298 -17.99 -12.64 5.67
C SER A 298 -18.88 -13.37 4.65
N LYS A 299 -19.67 -12.65 3.86
CA LYS A 299 -20.61 -13.21 2.87
C LYS A 299 -20.40 -12.54 1.52
N GLU A 300 -20.37 -13.34 0.46
CA GLU A 300 -20.41 -12.83 -0.91
C GLU A 300 -21.70 -12.03 -1.11
N ILE A 301 -21.56 -10.76 -1.47
CA ILE A 301 -22.71 -9.94 -1.84
C ILE A 301 -23.01 -10.28 -3.30
N THR A 302 -24.04 -11.09 -3.54
CA THR A 302 -24.57 -11.27 -4.90
C THR A 302 -25.20 -9.94 -5.32
N ILE A 303 -24.53 -9.19 -6.18
CA ILE A 303 -25.10 -7.99 -6.78
C ILE A 303 -26.03 -8.47 -7.89
N PRO A 304 -27.33 -8.13 -7.88
CA PRO A 304 -28.20 -8.41 -9.01
C PRO A 304 -27.63 -7.71 -10.25
N ASN A 305 -27.32 -8.47 -11.29
CA ASN A 305 -27.02 -7.89 -12.60
C ASN A 305 -28.30 -7.22 -13.13
N GLU A 306 -28.46 -5.93 -12.89
CA GLU A 306 -29.44 -5.09 -13.61
C GLU A 306 -28.85 -4.68 -14.96
N ASN A 307 -28.52 -5.67 -15.80
CA ASN A 307 -28.29 -5.48 -17.24
C ASN A 307 -28.47 -6.84 -17.94
N LYS A 308 -29.72 -7.13 -18.30
CA LYS A 308 -30.11 -7.95 -19.45
C LYS A 308 -30.94 -7.08 -20.37
#